data_AF-A0A1G0NK28-F1
#
_entry.id   AF-A0A1G0NK28-F1
#
_cell.length_a   1.000
_cell.length_b   1.000
_cell.length_c   1.000
_cell.angle_alpha   90.00
_cell.angle_beta   90.00
_cell.angle_gamma   90.00
#
_symmetry.space_group_name_H-M   'P 1'
#
loop_
_entity.id
_entity.type
_entity.pdbx_description
1 polymer ?
#
loop_
_entity_poly.entity_id
_entity_poly.type
_entity_poly.pdbx_seq_one_letter_code
_entity_poly.pdbx_strand_id
1 'polypeptide(L)'
;MTLDLFPSADLDTNQTGETSSATPARPAVNMPPEVLELDALYFAEFTLHQETSRKVRELKGRLQCLPGMKYESLDLLNGVSDSADIRKLVDGYATRIGQVAEARLSLPHAPFNHEQFRVMSDTRERIQDYHQDTCDLETREENEKALLDFITSMRPLTVWDEYVKHFNPENQLLLQARRHAAVVNNYFSTYRGDPQPMKIVRGCVELIVNVYCQKRFHGGREYDGSWMRALGPALDTAMEMTRDGGEVLCFGDQLESLGNQFQRGRAVNSRERIDLGDGASVVVGFEAFKLYLPQAIAARANLFVAEHLQAED
;
A
#
# COMPACT_ATOMS: atom_id res chain seq x y z
N MET A 1 -56.63 -13.15 31.34
CA MET A 1 -56.16 -14.29 32.15
C MET A 1 -54.65 -14.34 32.01
N THR A 2 -53.97 -13.83 33.04
CA THR A 2 -52.55 -14.02 33.31
C THR A 2 -52.25 -15.49 33.54
N LEU A 3 -51.06 -15.94 33.12
CA LEU A 3 -50.22 -16.89 33.86
C LEU A 3 -48.83 -16.92 33.20
N ASP A 4 -47.88 -16.27 33.86
CA ASP A 4 -46.47 -16.64 33.86
C ASP A 4 -46.32 -18.13 34.21
N LEU A 5 -45.21 -18.76 33.78
CA LEU A 5 -44.47 -19.78 34.53
C LEU A 5 -43.23 -20.25 33.74
N PHE A 6 -42.06 -19.72 34.11
CA PHE A 6 -40.82 -20.51 34.17
C PHE A 6 -40.75 -21.16 35.56
N PRO A 7 -40.17 -22.37 35.68
CA PRO A 7 -38.86 -22.51 36.34
C PRO A 7 -37.97 -23.57 35.63
N SER A 8 -36.67 -23.34 35.39
CA SER A 8 -35.49 -23.47 36.27
C SER A 8 -35.08 -24.91 36.68
N ALA A 9 -33.75 -25.12 36.64
CA ALA A 9 -32.91 -26.17 37.22
C ALA A 9 -32.72 -27.45 36.38
N ASP A 10 -31.55 -28.08 36.27
CA ASP A 10 -30.15 -27.78 36.64
C ASP A 10 -29.29 -28.92 36.04
N LEU A 11 -28.01 -28.61 35.77
CA LEU A 11 -26.81 -29.47 35.82
C LEU A 11 -26.87 -30.94 35.34
N ASP A 12 -26.03 -31.29 34.35
CA ASP A 12 -24.83 -32.06 34.70
C ASP A 12 -23.69 -32.04 33.67
N THR A 13 -22.51 -32.13 34.26
CA THR A 13 -21.13 -32.03 33.80
C THR A 13 -20.71 -33.13 32.83
N ASN A 14 -19.89 -32.80 31.81
CA ASN A 14 -18.77 -33.68 31.45
C ASN A 14 -17.64 -32.94 30.72
N GLN A 15 -16.46 -33.07 31.31
CA GLN A 15 -15.17 -32.68 30.75
C GLN A 15 -14.74 -33.67 29.67
N THR A 16 -14.28 -33.16 28.54
CA THR A 16 -13.15 -33.72 27.79
C THR A 16 -12.48 -32.55 27.08
N GLY A 17 -11.23 -32.30 27.44
CA GLY A 17 -10.40 -31.35 26.71
C GLY A 17 -10.10 -31.87 25.31
N GLU A 18 -10.09 -30.96 24.35
CA GLU A 18 -9.31 -31.09 23.13
C GLU A 18 -9.10 -29.68 22.56
N THR A 19 -7.85 -29.45 22.19
CA THR A 19 -7.28 -28.26 21.57
C THR A 19 -8.20 -27.62 20.52
N SER A 20 -8.62 -26.38 20.75
CA SER A 20 -9.12 -25.54 19.67
C SER A 20 -8.26 -24.29 19.58
N SER A 21 -7.51 -24.25 18.48
CA SER A 21 -6.75 -23.13 17.98
C SER A 21 -7.47 -21.81 18.24
N ALA A 22 -6.86 -20.95 19.04
CA ALA A 22 -7.16 -19.54 19.00
C ALA A 22 -6.70 -19.02 17.63
N THR A 23 -7.56 -19.18 16.62
CA THR A 23 -7.50 -18.39 15.40
C THR A 23 -7.51 -16.93 15.86
N PRO A 24 -6.53 -16.09 15.47
CA PRO A 24 -6.59 -14.69 15.79
C PRO A 24 -7.92 -14.17 15.27
N ALA A 25 -8.73 -13.61 16.17
CA ALA A 25 -10.04 -13.09 15.84
C ALA A 25 -9.86 -12.14 14.67
N ARG A 26 -10.36 -12.53 13.49
CA ARG A 26 -10.57 -11.59 12.38
C ARG A 26 -11.27 -10.38 12.99
N PRO A 27 -10.75 -9.14 12.85
CA PRO A 27 -11.57 -8.01 13.19
C PRO A 27 -12.82 -8.12 12.33
N ALA A 28 -13.98 -8.26 12.99
CA ALA A 28 -15.26 -8.08 12.33
C ALA A 28 -15.17 -6.69 11.69
N VAL A 29 -15.06 -6.64 10.36
CA VAL A 29 -14.94 -5.38 9.63
C VAL A 29 -16.31 -4.71 9.70
N ASN A 30 -16.55 -4.01 10.80
CA ASN A 30 -17.55 -2.95 10.84
C ASN A 30 -17.11 -1.94 9.80
N MET A 31 -17.94 -1.78 8.78
CA MET A 31 -17.73 -0.83 7.69
C MET A 31 -17.39 0.55 8.27
N PRO A 32 -16.26 1.17 7.87
CA PRO A 32 -15.86 2.45 8.43
C PRO A 32 -16.93 3.52 8.15
N PRO A 33 -17.22 4.42 9.11
CA PRO A 33 -18.19 5.49 8.91
C PRO A 33 -17.83 6.37 7.71
N GLU A 34 -16.54 6.57 7.42
CA GLU A 34 -16.06 7.33 6.27
C GLU A 34 -16.49 6.68 4.94
N VAL A 35 -16.53 5.34 4.87
CA VAL A 35 -16.99 4.62 3.67
C VAL A 35 -18.50 4.76 3.49
N LEU A 36 -19.26 4.74 4.59
CA LEU A 36 -20.71 4.96 4.56
C LEU A 36 -21.08 6.39 4.12
N GLU A 37 -20.32 7.39 4.60
CA GLU A 37 -20.50 8.78 4.19
C GLU A 37 -20.15 8.98 2.70
N LEU A 38 -19.04 8.41 2.24
CA LEU A 38 -18.66 8.45 0.83
C LEU A 38 -19.69 7.77 -0.07
N ASP A 39 -20.27 6.66 0.38
CA ASP A 39 -21.35 5.97 -0.34
C ASP A 39 -22.61 6.82 -0.49
N ALA A 40 -23.03 7.50 0.59
CA ALA A 40 -24.18 8.39 0.56
C ALA A 40 -23.95 9.60 -0.38
N LEU A 41 -22.74 10.18 -0.36
CA LEU A 41 -22.37 11.30 -1.22
C LEU A 41 -22.27 10.89 -2.70
N TYR A 42 -21.76 9.69 -2.98
CA TYR A 42 -21.57 9.18 -4.34
C TYR A 42 -22.86 9.19 -5.15
N PHE A 43 -23.96 8.65 -4.61
CA PHE A 43 -25.25 8.65 -5.32
C PHE A 43 -25.90 10.03 -5.37
N ALA A 44 -25.73 10.86 -4.33
CA ALA A 44 -26.26 12.22 -4.34
C ALA A 44 -25.61 13.07 -5.43
N GLU A 45 -24.28 13.01 -5.55
CA GLU A 45 -23.53 13.73 -6.60
C GLU A 45 -23.80 13.15 -7.99
N PHE A 46 -23.90 11.82 -8.12
CA PHE A 46 -24.24 11.20 -9.40
C PHE A 46 -25.65 11.60 -9.89
N THR A 47 -26.64 11.60 -8.99
CA THR A 47 -28.01 12.02 -9.30
C THR A 47 -28.04 13.49 -9.72
N LEU A 48 -27.34 14.36 -8.99
CA LEU A 48 -27.21 15.77 -9.32
C LEU A 48 -26.57 15.99 -10.69
N HIS A 49 -25.54 15.18 -11.01
CA HIS A 49 -24.89 15.21 -12.32
C HIS A 49 -25.87 14.84 -13.44
N GLN A 50 -26.61 13.73 -13.29
CA GLN A 50 -27.64 13.32 -14.26
C GLN A 50 -28.71 14.40 -14.46
N GLU A 51 -29.20 15.02 -13.39
CA GLU A 51 -30.19 16.10 -13.48
C GLU A 51 -29.66 17.33 -14.22
N THR A 52 -28.39 17.68 -13.97
CA THR A 52 -27.71 18.79 -14.62
C THR A 52 -27.52 18.52 -16.11
N SER A 53 -27.01 17.33 -16.47
CA SER A 53 -26.85 16.92 -17.86
C SER A 53 -28.20 16.85 -18.60
N ARG A 54 -29.27 16.42 -17.94
CA ARG A 54 -30.64 16.46 -18.50
C ARG A 54 -31.08 17.91 -18.78
N LYS A 55 -30.93 18.83 -17.81
CA LYS A 55 -31.28 20.25 -18.00
C LYS A 55 -30.47 20.91 -19.12
N VAL A 56 -29.18 20.58 -19.24
CA VAL A 56 -28.32 21.05 -20.33
C VAL A 56 -28.83 20.53 -21.68
N ARG A 57 -29.20 19.24 -21.78
CA ARG A 57 -29.80 18.67 -23.00
C ARG A 57 -31.12 19.35 -23.38
N GLU A 58 -32.01 19.60 -22.41
CA GLU A 58 -33.27 20.30 -22.62
C GLU A 58 -33.06 21.74 -23.12
N LEU A 59 -32.13 22.48 -22.49
CA LEU A 59 -31.77 23.84 -22.91
C LEU A 59 -31.16 23.85 -24.31
N LYS A 60 -30.30 22.89 -24.64
CA LYS A 60 -29.76 22.71 -26.00
C LYS A 60 -30.87 22.49 -27.02
N GLY A 61 -31.80 21.57 -26.75
CA GLY A 61 -32.94 21.33 -27.64
C GLY A 61 -33.79 22.59 -27.87
N ARG A 62 -34.01 23.39 -26.81
CA ARG A 62 -34.72 24.67 -26.93
C ARG A 62 -33.95 25.70 -27.75
N LEU A 63 -32.63 25.78 -27.60
CA LEU A 63 -31.77 26.69 -28.37
C LEU A 63 -31.73 26.33 -29.87
N GLN A 64 -31.74 25.03 -30.20
CA GLN A 64 -31.80 24.54 -31.58
C GLN A 64 -33.09 24.95 -32.31
N CYS A 65 -34.19 25.12 -31.57
CA CYS A 65 -35.48 25.52 -32.13
C CYS A 65 -35.62 27.05 -32.34
N LEU A 66 -34.61 27.86 -32.01
CA LEU A 66 -34.68 29.32 -32.19
C LEU A 66 -34.28 29.73 -33.62
N PRO A 67 -35.11 30.54 -34.32
CA PRO A 67 -34.79 30.99 -35.67
C PRO A 67 -33.55 31.89 -35.70
N GLY A 68 -32.60 31.57 -36.59
CA GLY A 68 -31.39 32.38 -36.84
C GLY A 68 -30.11 31.90 -36.16
N MET A 69 -30.14 30.82 -35.37
CA MET A 69 -28.93 30.20 -34.79
C MET A 69 -28.22 29.32 -35.84
N LYS A 70 -26.92 29.55 -36.07
CA LYS A 70 -26.08 28.65 -36.88
C LYS A 70 -25.69 27.43 -36.04
N TYR A 71 -26.05 26.22 -36.50
CA TYR A 71 -25.81 24.94 -35.83
C TYR A 71 -24.34 24.73 -35.39
N GLU A 72 -23.39 25.24 -36.17
CA GLU A 72 -21.94 25.19 -35.89
C GLU A 72 -21.53 25.82 -34.55
N SER A 73 -22.31 26.79 -34.04
CA SER A 73 -22.05 27.46 -32.75
C SER A 73 -22.46 26.61 -31.54
N LEU A 74 -23.36 25.64 -31.74
CA LEU A 74 -23.85 24.73 -30.70
C LEU A 74 -22.94 23.49 -30.56
N ASP A 75 -22.19 23.14 -31.61
CA ASP A 75 -21.22 22.03 -31.57
C ASP A 75 -20.04 22.28 -30.62
N LEU A 76 -19.70 23.54 -30.35
CA LEU A 76 -18.72 23.92 -29.31
C LEU A 76 -19.19 23.54 -27.89
N LEU A 77 -20.49 23.31 -27.69
CA LEU A 77 -21.04 22.78 -26.42
C LEU A 77 -21.06 21.25 -26.37
N ASN A 78 -20.65 20.55 -27.43
CA ASN A 78 -20.55 19.08 -27.47
C ASN A 78 -19.27 18.55 -26.79
N GLY A 79 -18.36 19.43 -26.36
CA GLY A 79 -17.13 19.05 -25.66
C GLY A 79 -17.29 18.67 -24.18
N VAL A 80 -18.49 18.77 -23.61
CA VAL A 80 -18.76 18.27 -22.24
C VAL A 80 -19.21 16.82 -22.36
N SER A 81 -18.23 15.92 -22.31
CA SER A 81 -18.51 14.48 -22.30
C SER A 81 -18.98 14.08 -20.91
N ASP A 82 -20.29 13.87 -20.72
CA ASP A 82 -20.89 13.38 -19.47
C ASP A 82 -20.12 12.14 -18.93
N SER A 83 -19.61 11.28 -19.82
CA SER A 83 -18.80 10.10 -19.46
C SER A 83 -17.44 10.42 -18.84
N ALA A 84 -16.78 11.51 -19.25
CA ALA A 84 -15.47 11.89 -18.75
C ALA A 84 -15.57 12.49 -17.34
N ASP A 85 -16.65 13.22 -17.07
CA ASP A 85 -16.92 13.79 -15.75
C ASP A 85 -17.43 12.71 -14.78
N ILE A 86 -18.29 11.79 -15.23
CA ILE A 86 -18.65 10.59 -14.45
C ILE A 86 -17.41 9.76 -14.11
N ARG A 87 -16.51 9.53 -15.08
CA ARG A 87 -15.27 8.80 -14.83
C ARG A 87 -14.41 9.48 -13.76
N LYS A 88 -14.19 10.80 -13.86
CA LYS A 88 -13.44 11.55 -12.85
C LYS A 88 -14.08 11.46 -11.47
N LEU A 89 -15.42 11.51 -11.40
CA LEU A 89 -16.16 11.34 -10.16
C LEU A 89 -15.90 9.95 -9.58
N VAL A 90 -16.12 8.88 -10.35
CA VAL A 90 -15.90 7.50 -9.91
C VAL A 90 -14.45 7.26 -9.49
N ASP A 91 -13.47 7.68 -10.29
CA ASP A 91 -12.05 7.58 -9.95
C ASP A 91 -11.73 8.31 -8.64
N GLY A 92 -12.29 9.50 -8.45
CA GLY A 92 -12.09 10.30 -7.23
C GLY A 92 -12.62 9.62 -5.97
N TYR A 93 -13.79 8.97 -6.04
CA TYR A 93 -14.33 8.21 -4.91
C TYR A 93 -13.52 6.93 -4.65
N ALA A 94 -13.15 6.19 -5.70
CA ALA A 94 -12.33 5.00 -5.58
C ALA A 94 -10.97 5.30 -4.93
N THR A 95 -10.29 6.39 -5.32
CA THR A 95 -9.06 6.84 -4.66
C THR A 95 -9.28 7.18 -3.18
N ARG A 96 -10.37 7.88 -2.83
CA ARG A 96 -10.67 8.20 -1.42
C ARG A 96 -10.90 6.94 -0.57
N ILE A 97 -11.60 5.94 -1.10
CA ILE A 97 -11.79 4.67 -0.41
C ILE A 97 -10.46 3.92 -0.29
N GLY A 98 -9.62 3.97 -1.33
CA GLY A 98 -8.26 3.45 -1.29
C GLY A 98 -7.46 4.05 -0.13
N GLN A 99 -7.50 5.38 0.04
CA GLN A 99 -6.85 6.06 1.16
C GLN A 99 -7.41 5.66 2.53
N VAL A 100 -8.74 5.49 2.65
CA VAL A 100 -9.35 4.96 3.88
C VAL A 100 -8.89 3.53 4.15
N ALA A 101 -8.82 2.68 3.12
CA ALA A 101 -8.31 1.32 3.22
C ALA A 101 -6.83 1.29 3.61
N GLU A 102 -5.98 2.16 3.06
CA GLU A 102 -4.60 2.30 3.51
C GLU A 102 -4.50 2.67 4.99
N ALA A 103 -5.28 3.64 5.45
CA ALA A 103 -5.24 4.06 6.85
C ALA A 103 -5.76 2.98 7.82
N ARG A 104 -6.69 2.13 7.39
CA ARG A 104 -7.41 1.17 8.25
C ARG A 104 -6.89 -0.27 8.16
N LEU A 105 -6.39 -0.69 7.00
CA LEU A 105 -5.92 -2.05 6.74
C LEU A 105 -4.39 -2.17 6.79
N SER A 106 -3.65 -1.06 6.70
CA SER A 106 -2.19 -1.12 6.85
C SER A 106 -1.79 -1.63 8.24
N LEU A 107 -0.87 -2.58 8.25
CA LEU A 107 -0.20 -3.03 9.46
C LEU A 107 1.20 -2.39 9.53
N PRO A 108 1.79 -2.23 10.72
CA PRO A 108 3.14 -1.64 10.89
C PRO A 108 4.19 -2.25 9.95
N HIS A 109 4.07 -3.55 9.65
CA HIS A 109 4.99 -4.32 8.80
C HIS A 109 4.31 -4.97 7.61
N ALA A 110 3.22 -4.37 7.15
CA ALA A 110 2.51 -4.74 5.92
C ALA A 110 1.62 -3.55 5.52
N PRO A 111 2.21 -2.45 5.00
CA PRO A 111 1.42 -1.33 4.55
C PRO A 111 0.55 -1.78 3.38
N PHE A 112 -0.74 -1.55 3.50
CA PHE A 112 -1.64 -1.71 2.39
C PHE A 112 -1.34 -0.59 1.39
N ASN A 113 -1.13 -0.94 0.12
CA ASN A 113 -0.99 0.03 -0.96
C ASN A 113 -2.12 -0.20 -1.94
N HIS A 114 -3.10 0.72 -1.95
CA HIS A 114 -4.29 0.58 -2.79
C HIS A 114 -3.97 0.66 -4.29
N GLU A 115 -2.88 1.31 -4.69
CA GLU A 115 -2.43 1.41 -6.09
C GLU A 115 -1.96 0.05 -6.63
N GLN A 116 -1.51 -0.87 -5.76
CA GLN A 116 -1.14 -2.24 -6.16
C GLN A 116 -2.37 -3.12 -6.41
N PHE A 117 -3.54 -2.76 -5.86
CA PHE A 117 -4.79 -3.47 -6.08
C PHE A 117 -5.44 -2.97 -7.38
N ARG A 118 -5.18 -3.71 -8.46
CA ARG A 118 -5.69 -3.53 -9.83
C ARG A 118 -7.22 -3.49 -10.01
N VAL A 119 -8.01 -3.47 -8.94
CA VAL A 119 -9.48 -3.43 -9.01
C VAL A 119 -9.97 -2.25 -9.88
N MET A 120 -9.20 -1.17 -9.97
CA MET A 120 -9.51 -0.01 -10.82
C MET A 120 -9.06 -0.10 -12.29
N SER A 121 -8.08 -0.96 -12.66
CA SER A 121 -7.52 -0.94 -14.03
C SER A 121 -8.45 -1.55 -15.06
N ASP A 122 -9.00 -2.72 -14.75
CA ASP A 122 -9.80 -3.51 -15.69
C ASP A 122 -11.16 -2.85 -15.96
N THR A 123 -11.64 -2.05 -15.02
CA THR A 123 -12.90 -1.30 -15.15
C THR A 123 -12.72 0.02 -15.89
N ARG A 124 -11.54 0.65 -15.80
CA ARG A 124 -11.17 1.89 -16.51
C ARG A 124 -11.07 1.71 -18.02
N GLU A 125 -10.60 0.55 -18.47
CA GLU A 125 -10.52 0.18 -19.89
C GLU A 125 -11.92 0.08 -20.52
N ARG A 126 -12.90 -0.51 -19.83
CA ARG A 126 -14.27 -0.69 -20.34
C ARG A 126 -15.03 0.62 -20.63
N ILE A 127 -14.70 1.73 -19.95
CA ILE A 127 -15.30 3.05 -20.23
C ILE A 127 -14.59 3.74 -21.39
N GLN A 128 -13.35 3.37 -21.70
CA GLN A 128 -12.60 3.95 -22.82
C GLN A 128 -13.22 3.53 -24.17
N ASP A 129 -13.79 2.32 -24.21
CA ASP A 129 -14.54 1.80 -25.37
C ASP A 129 -15.90 2.50 -25.60
N TYR A 130 -16.40 3.26 -24.61
CA TYR A 130 -17.64 4.07 -24.67
C TYR A 130 -17.61 5.15 -25.76
N HIS A 131 -16.42 5.49 -26.28
CA HIS A 131 -16.22 6.64 -27.16
C HIS A 131 -16.18 6.31 -28.66
N GLN A 132 -16.13 5.03 -29.05
CA GLN A 132 -15.77 4.72 -30.44
C GLN A 132 -16.91 4.58 -31.43
N ASP A 133 -18.14 4.27 -31.04
CA ASP A 133 -19.26 4.26 -31.99
C ASP A 133 -20.58 4.41 -31.23
N THR A 134 -21.52 5.23 -31.74
CA THR A 134 -22.94 4.86 -31.92
C THR A 134 -23.83 6.05 -32.28
N CYS A 135 -24.48 5.94 -33.44
CA CYS A 135 -25.50 6.87 -33.94
C CYS A 135 -26.94 6.33 -33.79
N ASP A 136 -27.13 5.13 -33.21
CA ASP A 136 -28.43 4.43 -33.14
C ASP A 136 -29.03 4.44 -31.72
N LEU A 137 -30.37 4.45 -31.65
CA LEU A 137 -31.15 4.56 -30.40
C LEU A 137 -31.06 3.33 -29.49
N GLU A 138 -31.02 2.11 -30.07
CA GLU A 138 -30.91 0.86 -29.30
C GLU A 138 -29.56 0.76 -28.60
N THR A 139 -28.48 1.17 -29.27
CA THR A 139 -27.15 1.22 -28.68
C THR A 139 -27.04 2.29 -27.59
N ARG A 140 -27.84 3.35 -27.64
CA ARG A 140 -27.92 4.35 -26.57
C ARG A 140 -28.51 3.79 -25.27
N GLU A 141 -29.59 3.02 -25.34
CA GLU A 141 -30.21 2.42 -24.14
C GLU A 141 -29.31 1.34 -23.52
N GLU A 142 -28.67 0.51 -24.35
CA GLU A 142 -27.68 -0.47 -23.90
C GLU A 142 -26.48 0.21 -23.23
N ASN A 143 -26.02 1.34 -23.78
CA ASN A 143 -24.92 2.13 -23.23
C ASN A 143 -25.28 2.81 -21.90
N GLU A 144 -26.51 3.32 -21.76
CA GLU A 144 -26.99 3.90 -20.48
C GLU A 144 -27.09 2.83 -19.38
N LYS A 145 -27.53 1.61 -19.74
CA LYS A 145 -27.54 0.47 -18.82
C LYS A 145 -26.12 0.05 -18.41
N ALA A 146 -25.20 -0.08 -19.36
CA ALA A 146 -23.81 -0.45 -19.06
C ALA A 146 -23.09 0.57 -18.16
N LEU A 147 -23.39 1.86 -18.35
CA LEU A 147 -22.88 2.94 -17.50
C LEU A 147 -23.44 2.83 -16.07
N LEU A 148 -24.73 2.56 -15.91
CA LEU A 148 -25.35 2.38 -14.60
C LEU A 148 -24.82 1.15 -13.87
N ASP A 149 -24.63 0.04 -14.58
CA ASP A 149 -24.00 -1.17 -14.03
C ASP A 149 -22.56 -0.88 -13.56
N PHE A 150 -21.81 -0.09 -14.32
CA PHE A 150 -20.46 0.36 -13.94
C PHE A 150 -20.48 1.21 -12.66
N ILE A 151 -21.31 2.25 -12.60
CA ILE A 151 -21.42 3.13 -11.44
C ILE A 151 -21.80 2.34 -10.19
N THR A 152 -22.66 1.34 -10.35
CA THR A 152 -23.09 0.44 -9.28
C THR A 152 -21.95 -0.49 -8.84
N SER A 153 -21.16 -1.03 -9.76
CA SER A 153 -19.99 -1.87 -9.42
C SER A 153 -18.86 -1.09 -8.73
N MET A 154 -18.77 0.21 -8.99
CA MET A 154 -17.77 1.10 -8.39
C MET A 154 -18.32 1.84 -7.16
N ARG A 155 -19.46 1.38 -6.64
CA ARG A 155 -20.05 1.90 -5.42
C ARG A 155 -19.03 1.81 -4.27
N PRO A 156 -18.90 2.84 -3.43
CA PRO A 156 -17.89 2.84 -2.38
C PRO A 156 -17.86 1.63 -1.46
N LEU A 157 -19.05 1.10 -1.12
CA LEU A 157 -19.16 -0.13 -0.33
C LEU A 157 -18.60 -1.35 -1.06
N THR A 158 -18.89 -1.48 -2.35
CA THR A 158 -18.44 -2.61 -3.17
C THR A 158 -16.92 -2.59 -3.34
N VAL A 159 -16.34 -1.40 -3.54
CA VAL A 159 -14.88 -1.22 -3.61
C VAL A 159 -14.23 -1.58 -2.27
N TRP A 160 -14.82 -1.15 -1.15
CA TRP A 160 -14.34 -1.52 0.19
C TRP A 160 -14.40 -3.03 0.43
N ASP A 161 -15.50 -3.68 0.08
CA ASP A 161 -15.66 -5.14 0.24
C ASP A 161 -14.63 -5.91 -0.59
N GLU A 162 -14.33 -5.48 -1.81
CA GLU A 162 -13.27 -6.09 -2.62
C GLU A 162 -11.88 -5.87 -2.00
N TYR A 163 -11.58 -4.69 -1.44
CA TYR A 163 -10.33 -4.50 -0.70
C TYR A 163 -10.22 -5.44 0.50
N VAL A 164 -11.27 -5.56 1.31
CA VAL A 164 -11.28 -6.46 2.48
C VAL A 164 -11.15 -7.92 2.08
N LYS A 165 -11.84 -8.35 1.02
CA LYS A 165 -11.81 -9.72 0.51
C LYS A 165 -10.43 -10.10 -0.03
N HIS A 166 -9.75 -9.18 -0.69
CA HIS A 166 -8.41 -9.40 -1.23
C HIS A 166 -7.29 -9.12 -0.22
N PHE A 167 -7.61 -8.43 0.88
CA PHE A 167 -6.69 -8.24 1.99
C PHE A 167 -6.69 -9.46 2.92
N ASN A 168 -5.63 -10.26 2.84
CA ASN A 168 -5.28 -11.21 3.88
C ASN A 168 -4.06 -10.68 4.65
N PRO A 169 -4.22 -10.25 5.92
CA PRO A 169 -3.13 -9.69 6.72
C PRO A 169 -1.95 -10.65 6.86
N GLU A 170 -2.20 -11.95 6.99
CA GLU A 170 -1.16 -12.98 7.09
C GLU A 170 -0.36 -13.09 5.78
N ASN A 171 -1.04 -13.05 4.63
CA ASN A 171 -0.38 -13.08 3.33
C ASN A 171 0.44 -11.80 3.06
N GLN A 172 -0.05 -10.64 3.49
CA GLN A 172 0.66 -9.38 3.33
C GLN A 172 1.91 -9.31 4.22
N LEU A 173 1.80 -9.75 5.48
CA LEU A 173 2.96 -9.91 6.37
C LEU A 173 3.99 -10.87 5.78
N LEU A 174 3.55 -12.02 5.26
CA LEU A 174 4.43 -13.00 4.62
C LEU A 174 5.12 -12.43 3.36
N LEU A 175 4.38 -11.69 2.52
CA LEU A 175 4.93 -11.06 1.32
C LEU A 175 5.96 -9.98 1.68
N GLN A 176 5.69 -9.16 2.70
CA GLN A 176 6.66 -8.18 3.20
C GLN A 176 7.89 -8.86 3.80
N ALA A 177 7.70 -9.90 4.62
CA ALA A 177 8.79 -10.69 5.19
C ALA A 177 9.71 -11.24 4.09
N ARG A 178 9.14 -11.77 3.00
CA ARG A 178 9.89 -12.22 1.81
C ARG A 178 10.68 -11.09 1.15
N ARG A 179 10.05 -9.91 0.95
CA ARG A 179 10.73 -8.74 0.37
C ARG A 179 11.89 -8.29 1.25
N HIS A 180 11.71 -8.21 2.56
CA HIS A 180 12.75 -7.83 3.50
C HIS A 180 13.85 -8.90 3.59
N ALA A 181 13.50 -10.19 3.58
CA ALA A 181 14.47 -11.28 3.53
C ALA A 181 15.34 -11.21 2.27
N ALA A 182 14.75 -10.88 1.11
CA ALA A 182 15.52 -10.65 -0.11
C ALA A 182 16.46 -9.45 0.00
N VAL A 183 16.04 -8.35 0.63
CA VAL A 183 16.91 -7.19 0.91
C VAL A 183 18.09 -7.57 1.80
N VAL A 184 17.83 -8.22 2.94
CA VAL A 184 18.87 -8.69 3.86
C VAL A 184 19.83 -9.63 3.13
N ASN A 185 19.31 -10.63 2.41
CA ASN A 185 20.12 -11.56 1.64
C ASN A 185 20.98 -10.85 0.59
N ASN A 186 20.45 -9.88 -0.15
CA ASN A 186 21.21 -9.17 -1.18
C ASN A 186 22.44 -8.43 -0.60
N TYR A 187 22.31 -7.87 0.61
CA TYR A 187 23.41 -7.14 1.25
C TYR A 187 24.35 -8.04 2.05
N PHE A 188 23.86 -9.16 2.60
CA PHE A 188 24.69 -10.16 3.27
C PHE A 188 25.46 -11.05 2.27
N SER A 189 24.85 -11.32 1.12
CA SER A 189 25.36 -12.21 0.06
C SER A 189 25.96 -11.45 -1.12
N THR A 190 26.34 -10.18 -0.95
CA THR A 190 27.18 -9.42 -1.90
C THR A 190 26.57 -9.23 -3.30
N TYR A 191 25.69 -8.25 -3.47
CA TYR A 191 25.11 -7.93 -4.77
C TYR A 191 26.18 -7.46 -5.78
N ARG A 192 26.37 -8.29 -6.83
CA ARG A 192 27.09 -8.09 -8.11
C ARG A 192 28.62 -8.08 -8.11
N GLY A 193 29.20 -9.27 -7.93
CA GLY A 193 30.35 -9.68 -8.76
C GLY A 193 31.70 -9.78 -8.09
N ASP A 194 31.82 -9.43 -6.81
CA ASP A 194 32.93 -9.91 -5.99
C ASP A 194 32.44 -10.08 -4.55
N PRO A 195 32.23 -11.32 -4.06
CA PRO A 195 31.82 -11.54 -2.69
C PRO A 195 32.97 -11.14 -1.78
N GLN A 196 32.96 -9.91 -1.23
CA GLN A 196 33.79 -9.67 -0.06
C GLN A 196 33.22 -10.55 1.06
N PRO A 197 33.96 -11.57 1.52
CA PRO A 197 33.43 -12.51 2.50
C PRO A 197 33.05 -11.72 3.74
N MET A 198 31.88 -12.00 4.32
CA MET A 198 31.55 -11.53 5.66
C MET A 198 32.71 -11.89 6.60
N LYS A 199 33.30 -10.89 7.24
CA LYS A 199 34.43 -11.09 8.15
C LYS A 199 33.97 -10.96 9.59
N ILE A 200 34.43 -11.85 10.45
CA ILE A 200 34.28 -11.65 11.89
C ILE A 200 35.41 -10.75 12.36
N VAL A 201 35.07 -9.55 12.80
CA VAL A 201 36.00 -8.56 13.32
C VAL A 201 35.61 -8.25 14.76
N ARG A 202 36.46 -8.66 15.72
CA ARG A 202 36.26 -8.41 17.16
C ARG A 202 34.88 -8.84 17.68
N GLY A 203 34.40 -10.01 17.25
CA GLY A 203 33.11 -10.55 17.68
C GLY A 203 31.89 -9.93 16.97
N CYS A 204 32.09 -9.06 15.98
CA CYS A 204 31.03 -8.55 15.11
C CYS A 204 31.20 -9.10 13.69
N VAL A 205 30.09 -9.28 12.99
CA VAL A 205 30.06 -9.52 11.54
C VAL A 205 30.22 -8.18 10.83
N GLU A 206 31.26 -8.07 10.01
CA GLU A 206 31.54 -6.91 9.16
C GLU A 206 30.87 -7.10 7.79
N LEU A 207 29.97 -6.19 7.44
CA LEU A 207 29.35 -6.05 6.12
C LEU A 207 29.94 -4.83 5.44
N ILE A 208 30.51 -5.03 4.25
CA ILE A 208 31.15 -3.97 3.48
C ILE A 208 30.24 -3.60 2.30
N VAL A 209 29.81 -2.35 2.27
CA VAL A 209 28.96 -1.81 1.20
C VAL A 209 29.73 -0.69 0.49
N ASN A 210 30.00 -0.88 -0.80
CA ASN A 210 30.64 0.15 -1.63
C ASN A 210 29.68 1.33 -1.80
N VAL A 211 30.20 2.55 -1.69
CA VAL A 211 29.36 3.75 -1.73
C VAL A 211 29.72 4.62 -2.92
N TYR A 212 28.70 4.98 -3.67
CA TYR A 212 28.83 5.98 -4.72
C TYR A 212 28.75 7.37 -4.11
N CYS A 213 29.75 8.19 -4.42
CA CYS A 213 29.83 9.57 -3.97
C CYS A 213 29.77 10.50 -5.19
N GLN A 214 28.81 11.43 -5.19
CA GLN A 214 28.73 12.49 -6.19
C GLN A 214 29.13 13.83 -5.58
N LYS A 215 29.88 14.63 -6.34
CA LYS A 215 30.22 15.99 -5.95
C LYS A 215 29.07 16.93 -6.33
N ARG A 216 28.47 17.59 -5.34
CA ARG A 216 27.42 18.60 -5.57
C ARG A 216 28.01 19.86 -6.19
N PHE A 217 27.18 20.61 -6.90
CA PHE A 217 27.52 21.89 -7.52
C PHE A 217 28.14 22.89 -6.51
N HIS A 218 27.66 22.90 -5.27
CA HIS A 218 28.17 23.75 -4.18
C HIS A 218 29.43 23.21 -3.48
N GLY A 219 30.10 22.19 -4.04
CA GLY A 219 31.36 21.65 -3.52
C GLY A 219 31.24 20.59 -2.42
N GLY A 220 30.05 20.41 -1.83
CA GLY A 220 29.73 19.31 -0.92
C GLY A 220 29.73 17.95 -1.62
N ARG A 221 29.82 16.87 -0.84
CA ARG A 221 29.68 15.49 -1.33
C ARG A 221 28.33 14.94 -0.91
N GLU A 222 27.67 14.25 -1.81
CA GLU A 222 26.46 13.47 -1.54
C GLU A 222 26.83 12.00 -1.64
N TYR A 223 26.47 11.25 -0.61
CA TYR A 223 26.65 9.81 -0.56
C TYR A 223 25.31 9.14 -0.80
N ASP A 224 25.31 8.08 -1.60
CA ASP A 224 24.11 7.27 -1.76
C ASP A 224 23.82 6.46 -0.48
N GLY A 225 22.83 6.92 0.29
CA GLY A 225 22.31 6.25 1.48
C GLY A 225 21.14 5.31 1.20
N SER A 226 20.82 5.00 -0.06
CA SER A 226 19.70 4.13 -0.44
C SER A 226 19.75 2.76 0.25
N TRP A 227 20.94 2.15 0.34
CA TRP A 227 21.10 0.85 0.97
C TRP A 227 20.80 0.88 2.47
N MET A 228 21.19 1.95 3.19
CA MET A 228 20.89 2.10 4.62
C MET A 228 19.39 2.20 4.86
N ARG A 229 18.70 2.96 3.99
CA ARG A 229 17.23 3.12 4.04
C ARG A 229 16.48 1.85 3.67
N ALA A 230 17.07 0.97 2.86
CA ALA A 230 16.48 -0.33 2.55
C ALA A 230 16.80 -1.37 3.63
N LEU A 231 18.05 -1.44 4.08
CA LEU A 231 18.54 -2.49 4.98
C LEU A 231 18.11 -2.27 6.43
N GLY A 232 18.05 -1.02 6.92
CA GLY A 232 17.63 -0.71 8.30
C GLY A 232 16.26 -1.29 8.65
N PRO A 233 15.19 -0.89 7.94
CA PRO A 233 13.85 -1.43 8.18
C PRO A 233 13.74 -2.94 7.99
N ALA A 234 14.48 -3.50 7.03
CA ALA A 234 14.51 -4.94 6.79
C ALA A 234 15.16 -5.71 7.96
N LEU A 235 16.20 -5.15 8.57
CA LEU A 235 16.83 -5.72 9.76
C LEU A 235 15.94 -5.59 10.99
N ASP A 236 15.25 -4.47 11.19
CA ASP A 236 14.30 -4.33 12.30
C ASP A 236 13.15 -5.32 12.18
N THR A 237 12.60 -5.50 10.97
CA THR A 237 11.61 -6.54 10.68
C THR A 237 12.16 -7.93 11.01
N ALA A 238 13.40 -8.23 10.61
CA ALA A 238 14.03 -9.50 10.91
C ALA A 238 14.17 -9.73 12.42
N MET A 239 14.58 -8.71 13.17
CA MET A 239 14.74 -8.78 14.63
C MET A 239 13.40 -8.95 15.34
N GLU A 240 12.33 -8.32 14.86
CA GLU A 240 11.01 -8.42 15.45
C GLU A 240 10.36 -9.79 15.18
N MET A 241 10.47 -10.31 13.95
CA MET A 241 9.87 -11.59 13.57
C MET A 241 10.60 -12.81 14.13
N THR A 242 11.90 -12.69 14.46
CA THR A 242 12.72 -13.79 15.05
C THR A 242 12.95 -13.62 16.55
N ARG A 243 12.09 -12.84 17.22
CA ARG A 243 12.29 -12.43 18.61
C ARG A 243 11.88 -13.51 19.61
N ASP A 244 12.86 -14.07 20.32
CA ASP A 244 12.62 -14.99 21.45
C ASP A 244 12.46 -14.29 22.82
N GLY A 245 12.41 -12.95 22.88
CA GLY A 245 12.32 -12.23 24.16
C GLY A 245 12.16 -10.71 24.04
N GLY A 246 11.62 -10.10 25.09
CA GLY A 246 11.09 -8.73 25.15
C GLY A 246 12.05 -7.55 24.99
N GLU A 247 13.25 -7.68 24.41
CA GLU A 247 14.11 -6.52 24.09
C GLU A 247 13.81 -5.95 22.69
N VAL A 248 13.53 -4.64 22.62
CA VAL A 248 13.35 -3.91 21.36
C VAL A 248 14.72 -3.42 20.92
N LEU A 249 15.15 -3.83 19.72
CA LEU A 249 16.35 -3.32 19.08
C LEU A 249 15.96 -2.09 18.25
N CYS A 250 16.79 -1.05 18.25
CA CYS A 250 16.49 0.23 17.61
C CYS A 250 17.55 0.63 16.57
N PHE A 251 18.54 -0.24 16.29
CA PHE A 251 19.64 0.13 15.42
C PHE A 251 19.25 0.29 13.94
N GLY A 252 18.18 -0.34 13.45
CA GLY A 252 17.73 -0.18 12.06
C GLY A 252 17.14 1.20 11.79
N ASP A 253 16.31 1.74 12.68
CA ASP A 253 15.84 3.13 12.65
C ASP A 253 17.02 4.13 12.60
N GLN A 254 18.06 3.89 13.40
CA GLN A 254 19.27 4.73 13.40
C GLN A 254 20.04 4.60 12.08
N LEU A 255 20.11 3.40 11.51
CA LEU A 255 20.72 3.16 10.20
C LEU A 255 19.97 3.89 9.09
N GLU A 256 18.64 3.83 9.07
CA GLU A 256 17.81 4.58 8.12
C GLU A 256 18.00 6.09 8.27
N SER A 257 17.94 6.59 9.52
CA SER A 257 18.17 8.01 9.84
C SER A 257 19.53 8.49 9.34
N LEU A 258 20.58 7.66 9.50
CA LEU A 258 21.91 7.95 8.98
C LEU A 258 21.93 8.02 7.43
N GLY A 259 21.24 7.10 6.76
CA GLY A 259 21.06 7.14 5.30
C GLY A 259 20.40 8.44 4.83
N ASN A 260 19.36 8.89 5.54
CA ASN A 260 18.68 10.17 5.27
C ASN A 260 19.62 11.38 5.48
N GLN A 261 20.46 11.36 6.51
CA GLN A 261 21.44 12.42 6.76
C GLN A 261 22.52 12.51 5.67
N PHE A 262 23.01 11.37 5.18
CA PHE A 262 24.01 11.34 4.11
C PHE A 262 23.46 11.84 2.78
N GLN A 263 22.22 11.48 2.43
CA GLN A 263 21.56 12.04 1.24
C GLN A 263 21.38 13.57 1.37
N ARG A 264 21.11 14.07 2.58
CA ARG A 264 21.00 15.53 2.83
C ARG A 264 22.34 16.25 2.84
N GLY A 265 23.46 15.54 2.69
CA GLY A 265 24.80 16.13 2.58
C GLY A 265 25.49 16.34 3.92
N ARG A 266 25.20 15.48 4.93
CA ARG A 266 25.98 15.44 6.17
C ARG A 266 27.47 15.39 5.86
N ALA A 267 28.24 16.23 6.55
CA ALA A 267 29.69 16.18 6.50
C ALA A 267 30.18 14.84 7.08
N VAL A 268 31.01 14.13 6.32
CA VAL A 268 31.55 12.83 6.69
C VAL A 268 33.03 12.96 6.95
N ASN A 269 33.47 12.55 8.14
CA ASN A 269 34.89 12.34 8.39
C ASN A 269 35.27 10.92 7.98
N SER A 270 36.36 10.79 7.24
CA SER A 270 36.86 9.46 6.87
C SER A 270 37.21 8.66 8.11
N ARG A 271 36.76 7.39 8.15
CA ARG A 271 36.94 6.46 9.27
C ARG A 271 36.21 6.91 10.55
N GLU A 272 35.24 7.80 10.44
CA GLU A 272 34.31 8.09 11.52
C GLU A 272 33.53 6.83 11.87
N ARG A 273 33.52 6.49 13.15
CA ARG A 273 32.70 5.41 13.69
C ARG A 273 31.45 6.01 14.31
N ILE A 274 30.31 5.60 13.80
CA ILE A 274 28.99 6.03 14.26
C ILE A 274 28.36 4.84 14.98
N ASP A 275 28.01 5.04 16.24
CA ASP A 275 27.25 4.08 17.02
C ASP A 275 25.77 4.11 16.58
N LEU A 276 25.19 2.94 16.33
CA LEU A 276 23.79 2.79 15.97
C LEU A 276 22.94 2.29 17.13
N GLY A 277 23.55 1.96 18.28
CA GLY A 277 22.90 1.27 19.38
C GLY A 277 23.02 -0.24 19.26
N ASP A 278 22.61 -0.96 20.32
CA ASP A 278 22.58 -2.43 20.38
C ASP A 278 23.92 -3.12 20.10
N GLY A 279 25.05 -2.39 20.25
CA GLY A 279 26.39 -2.86 19.90
C GLY A 279 26.69 -2.84 18.39
N ALA A 280 25.75 -2.40 17.56
CA ALA A 280 25.95 -2.19 16.13
C ALA A 280 26.63 -0.84 15.85
N SER A 281 27.49 -0.78 14.85
CA SER A 281 28.15 0.47 14.46
C SER A 281 28.46 0.52 12.99
N VAL A 282 28.53 1.71 12.41
CA VAL A 282 28.98 1.94 11.04
C VAL A 282 30.29 2.72 11.05
N VAL A 283 31.27 2.24 10.30
CA VAL A 283 32.48 3.01 9.98
C VAL A 283 32.36 3.54 8.56
N VAL A 284 32.43 4.86 8.43
CA VAL A 284 32.20 5.58 7.18
C VAL A 284 33.53 5.77 6.48
N GLY A 285 33.73 5.10 5.34
CA GLY A 285 34.91 5.28 4.48
C GLY A 285 34.62 6.17 3.27
N PHE A 286 35.68 6.52 2.54
CA PHE A 286 35.53 7.29 1.30
C PHE A 286 34.92 6.46 0.15
N GLU A 287 35.26 5.17 0.09
CA GLU A 287 34.88 4.27 -1.01
C GLU A 287 33.89 3.19 -0.56
N ALA A 288 33.83 2.92 0.75
CA ALA A 288 32.94 1.91 1.31
C ALA A 288 32.52 2.28 2.73
N PHE A 289 31.29 1.92 3.09
CA PHE A 289 30.81 1.92 4.46
C PHE A 289 30.89 0.51 5.02
N LYS A 290 31.24 0.41 6.29
CA LYS A 290 31.39 -0.87 6.99
C LYS A 290 30.40 -0.93 8.13
N LEU A 291 29.41 -1.80 8.02
CA LEU A 291 28.45 -2.06 9.07
C LEU A 291 28.96 -3.24 9.91
N TYR A 292 29.11 -3.01 11.21
CA TYR A 292 29.49 -4.03 12.20
C TYR A 292 28.26 -4.41 13.00
N LEU A 293 27.84 -5.67 12.88
CA LEU A 293 26.70 -6.22 13.61
C LEU A 293 27.20 -7.23 14.66
N PRO A 294 26.71 -7.18 15.91
CA PRO A 294 26.92 -8.26 16.87
C PRO A 294 26.50 -9.62 16.28
N GLN A 295 27.21 -10.68 16.65
CA GLN A 295 26.91 -12.04 16.15
C GLN A 295 25.47 -12.48 16.42
N ALA A 296 24.87 -12.08 17.55
CA ALA A 296 23.48 -12.39 17.86
C ALA A 296 22.49 -11.77 16.85
N ILE A 297 22.72 -10.51 16.47
CA ILE A 297 21.90 -9.81 15.46
C ILE A 297 22.11 -10.43 14.08
N ALA A 298 23.36 -10.72 13.71
CA ALA A 298 23.66 -11.36 12.43
C ALA A 298 23.06 -12.78 12.33
N ALA A 299 23.07 -13.56 13.42
CA ALA A 299 22.48 -14.89 13.48
C ALA A 299 20.95 -14.85 13.29
N ARG A 300 20.27 -13.88 13.92
CA ARG A 300 18.83 -13.66 13.73
C ARG A 300 18.47 -13.22 12.31
N ALA A 301 19.28 -12.34 11.71
CA ALA A 301 19.09 -11.95 10.32
C ALA A 301 19.23 -13.16 9.38
N ASN A 302 20.20 -14.05 9.63
CA ASN A 302 20.34 -15.29 8.87
C ASN A 302 19.16 -16.25 9.08
N LEU A 303 18.65 -16.39 10.30
CA LEU A 303 17.47 -17.21 10.59
C LEU A 303 16.25 -16.68 9.82
N PHE A 304 16.02 -15.37 9.89
CA PHE A 304 14.93 -14.69 9.15
C PHE A 304 15.02 -14.93 7.64
N VAL A 305 16.23 -14.83 7.07
CA VAL A 305 16.44 -15.15 5.65
C VAL A 305 16.15 -16.62 5.37
N ALA A 306 16.59 -17.54 6.22
CA ALA A 306 16.35 -18.97 6.04
C ALA A 306 14.85 -19.35 6.13
N GLU A 307 14.08 -18.66 6.98
CA GLU A 307 12.65 -18.91 7.17
C GLU A 307 11.77 -18.29 6.08
N HIS A 308 12.15 -17.14 5.54
CA HIS A 308 11.29 -16.34 4.68
C HIS A 308 11.80 -16.13 3.25
N LEU A 309 13.05 -16.45 2.93
CA LEU A 309 13.50 -16.50 1.55
C LEU A 309 13.09 -17.84 0.95
N GLN A 310 12.08 -17.84 0.07
CA GLN A 310 11.74 -19.05 -0.69
C GLN A 310 12.90 -19.37 -1.64
N ALA A 311 13.26 -20.66 -1.74
CA ALA A 311 14.00 -21.13 -2.89
C ALA A 311 13.11 -20.88 -4.12
N GLU A 312 13.59 -20.08 -5.07
CA GLU A 312 12.98 -20.03 -6.39
C GLU A 312 13.18 -21.43 -7.02
N ASP A 313 12.11 -22.21 -7.10
CA ASP A 313 12.02 -23.40 -7.97
C ASP A 313 11.73 -22.96 -9.42
#